data_AF-A0A4Q9VE54-F1
#
_entry.id   AF-A0A4Q9VE54-F1
#
_cell.length_a   1.000
_cell.length_b   1.000
_cell.length_c   1.000
_cell.angle_alpha   90.00
_cell.angle_beta   90.00
_cell.angle_gamma   90.00
#
_symmetry.space_group_name_H-M   'P 1'
#
loop_
_entity.id
_entity.type
_entity.pdbx_description
1 polymer ?
#
loop_
_entity_poly.entity_id
_entity_poly.type
_entity_poly.pdbx_seq_one_letter_code
_entity_poly.pdbx_strand_id
1 'polypeptide(L)'
;MDTNALKTFAKDARRSLIAQIGAKLTHVLAEGSPERRENPSAIGTLEALVKEQGKEQVVEKVSYTWFNRLSALRFMDANGYNAIKVVSPSDSGTRPEILTEAIDGNTDKELSERTKERVQAILSGREASKDPHGEAYRLLLVATCNKLNTVMPFMFERIADYTELLLPTDLLSSDGIASQLRNVMTVDACKDVEVIGWLYQFYISEKKDDVFDGLKKNIKITAENIPAATQLFTPHWIVRYLVENSLGRLWLLNHPSSALAKKMDYYITPEDTETDFLRISSPEEIRICDPACGSGHMLTYAFDLLHVIYEEEGYDTNDIPGLILANNLTGIEIDDRAGALAAFALAMKAAQYLGWDKFQRMTAQPNARFAESGQPFR
;
A
#
# COMPACT_ATOMS: atom_id res chain seq x y z
N MET A 1 18.16 4.95 4.48
CA MET A 1 17.11 5.31 3.50
C MET A 1 17.32 6.77 3.11
N ASP A 2 17.40 7.10 1.82
CA ASP A 2 17.50 8.50 1.36
C ASP A 2 16.10 9.12 1.26
N THR A 3 15.67 9.77 2.34
CA THR A 3 14.33 10.38 2.42
C THR A 3 14.17 11.59 1.51
N ASN A 4 15.26 12.28 1.13
CA ASN A 4 15.20 13.41 0.22
C ASN A 4 14.92 12.94 -1.21
N ALA A 5 15.56 11.86 -1.65
CA ALA A 5 15.28 11.25 -2.95
C ALA A 5 13.83 10.74 -3.04
N LEU A 6 13.36 10.05 -2.00
CA LEU A 6 11.95 9.62 -1.89
C LEU A 6 10.98 10.80 -1.97
N LYS A 7 11.31 11.91 -1.29
CA LYS A 7 10.46 13.11 -1.28
C LYS A 7 10.35 13.76 -2.65
N THR A 8 11.47 13.97 -3.33
CA THR A 8 11.51 14.55 -4.68
C THR A 8 10.71 13.67 -5.64
N PHE A 9 11.00 12.35 -5.64
CA PHE A 9 10.29 11.40 -6.49
C PHE A 9 8.78 11.41 -6.25
N ALA A 10 8.31 11.33 -4.99
CA ALA A 10 6.89 11.21 -4.72
C ALA A 10 6.10 12.45 -5.19
N LYS A 11 6.69 13.65 -5.08
CA LYS A 11 6.11 14.90 -5.61
C LYS A 11 6.07 14.91 -7.14
N ASP A 12 7.17 14.53 -7.79
CA ASP A 12 7.25 14.45 -9.25
C ASP A 12 6.27 13.40 -9.81
N ALA A 13 6.22 12.22 -9.17
CA ALA A 13 5.30 11.13 -9.50
C ALA A 13 3.84 11.57 -9.40
N ARG A 14 3.47 12.32 -8.35
CA ARG A 14 2.12 12.88 -8.22
C ARG A 14 1.75 13.79 -9.39
N ARG A 15 2.59 14.78 -9.69
CA ARG A 15 2.34 15.73 -10.79
C ARG A 15 2.25 15.01 -12.13
N SER A 16 3.16 14.05 -12.37
CA SER A 16 3.19 13.25 -13.59
C SER A 16 1.95 12.36 -13.74
N LEU A 17 1.56 11.64 -12.70
CA LEU A 17 0.38 10.76 -12.73
C LEU A 17 -0.91 11.54 -12.95
N ILE A 18 -1.12 12.65 -12.23
CA ILE A 18 -2.29 13.52 -12.40
C ILE A 18 -2.39 14.01 -13.85
N ALA A 19 -1.26 14.47 -14.42
CA ALA A 19 -1.23 14.94 -15.81
C ALA A 19 -1.55 13.81 -16.80
N GLN A 20 -0.91 12.65 -16.66
CA GLN A 20 -1.12 11.50 -17.55
C GLN A 20 -2.56 10.99 -17.48
N ILE A 21 -3.09 10.82 -16.27
CA ILE A 21 -4.42 10.27 -16.04
C ILE A 21 -5.49 11.28 -16.45
N GLY A 22 -5.29 12.58 -16.22
CA GLY A 22 -6.19 13.63 -16.70
C GLY A 22 -6.26 13.70 -18.23
N ALA A 23 -5.12 13.57 -18.92
CA ALA A 23 -5.08 13.49 -20.37
C ALA A 23 -5.79 12.23 -20.87
N LYS A 24 -5.55 11.08 -20.24
CA LYS A 24 -6.17 9.80 -20.60
C LYS A 24 -7.69 9.82 -20.37
N LEU A 25 -8.15 10.34 -19.24
CA LEU A 25 -9.58 10.54 -18.95
C LEU A 25 -10.24 11.38 -20.04
N THR A 26 -9.60 12.45 -20.48
CA THR A 26 -10.11 13.31 -21.55
C THR A 26 -10.20 12.56 -22.89
N HIS A 27 -9.18 11.76 -23.22
CA HIS A 27 -9.17 10.96 -24.45
C HIS A 27 -10.25 9.87 -24.44
N VAL A 28 -10.30 9.08 -23.38
CA VAL A 28 -11.20 7.92 -23.22
C VAL A 28 -12.67 8.36 -23.22
N LEU A 29 -12.98 9.54 -22.67
CA LEU A 29 -14.34 10.09 -22.66
C LEU A 29 -14.71 10.89 -23.92
N ALA A 30 -13.83 11.06 -24.91
CA ALA A 30 -14.20 11.72 -26.17
C ALA A 30 -15.28 10.92 -26.91
N GLU A 31 -16.20 11.60 -27.62
CA GLU A 31 -17.34 10.94 -28.30
C GLU A 31 -16.91 9.86 -29.32
N GLY A 32 -15.75 10.04 -29.95
CA GLY A 32 -15.20 9.13 -30.95
C GLY A 32 -14.12 8.17 -30.43
N SER A 33 -13.96 8.01 -29.12
CA SER A 33 -12.90 7.14 -28.57
C SER A 33 -13.16 5.66 -28.91
N PRO A 34 -12.12 4.88 -29.28
CA PRO A 34 -12.25 3.43 -29.49
C PRO A 34 -12.79 2.72 -28.24
N GLU A 35 -12.41 3.18 -27.05
CA GLU A 35 -12.79 2.61 -25.77
C GLU A 35 -14.31 2.61 -25.53
N ARG A 36 -15.06 3.56 -26.11
CA ARG A 36 -16.54 3.55 -26.08
C ARG A 36 -17.14 2.34 -26.79
N ARG A 37 -16.47 1.84 -27.83
CA ARG A 37 -16.92 0.65 -28.57
C ARG A 37 -16.38 -0.63 -27.96
N GLU A 38 -15.15 -0.60 -27.49
CA GLU A 38 -14.46 -1.77 -26.94
C GLU A 38 -14.91 -2.11 -25.52
N ASN A 39 -15.16 -1.09 -24.68
CA ASN A 39 -15.49 -1.23 -23.26
C ASN A 39 -16.66 -0.32 -22.83
N PRO A 40 -17.87 -0.47 -23.41
CA PRO A 40 -18.99 0.44 -23.17
C PRO A 40 -19.44 0.50 -21.70
N SER A 41 -19.39 -0.63 -20.98
CA SER A 41 -19.72 -0.69 -19.55
C SER A 41 -18.74 0.13 -18.71
N ALA A 42 -17.44 -0.01 -18.98
CA ALA A 42 -16.37 0.71 -18.31
C ALA A 42 -16.50 2.23 -18.47
N ILE A 43 -16.81 2.69 -19.69
CA ILE A 43 -17.08 4.09 -19.97
C ILE A 43 -18.30 4.58 -19.23
N GLY A 44 -19.40 3.83 -19.24
CA GLY A 44 -20.62 4.21 -18.51
C GLY A 44 -20.37 4.40 -17.01
N THR A 45 -19.61 3.50 -16.39
CA THR A 45 -19.17 3.65 -14.99
C THR A 45 -18.29 4.89 -14.81
N LEU A 46 -17.34 5.12 -15.70
CA LEU A 46 -16.43 6.27 -15.62
C LEU A 46 -17.18 7.61 -15.76
N GLU A 47 -18.14 7.70 -16.68
CA GLU A 47 -18.99 8.88 -16.86
C GLU A 47 -19.87 9.14 -15.64
N ALA A 48 -20.44 8.09 -15.05
CA ALA A 48 -21.23 8.20 -13.82
C ALA A 48 -20.36 8.73 -12.66
N LEU A 49 -19.16 8.17 -12.47
CA LEU A 49 -18.21 8.64 -11.45
C LEU A 49 -17.79 10.09 -11.67
N VAL A 50 -17.48 10.48 -12.91
CA VAL A 50 -17.13 11.86 -13.24
C VAL A 50 -18.31 12.81 -13.00
N LYS A 51 -19.54 12.38 -13.27
CA LYS A 51 -20.74 13.18 -13.00
C LYS A 51 -20.99 13.35 -11.51
N GLU A 52 -20.74 12.33 -10.70
CA GLU A 52 -20.96 12.33 -9.26
C GLU A 52 -19.87 13.09 -8.50
N GLN A 53 -18.60 12.83 -8.79
CA GLN A 53 -17.45 13.28 -7.99
C GLN A 53 -16.67 14.42 -8.66
N GLY A 54 -16.87 14.63 -9.97
CA GLY A 54 -16.08 15.56 -10.78
C GLY A 54 -14.80 14.94 -11.32
N LYS A 55 -14.32 15.48 -12.46
CA LYS A 55 -13.13 14.97 -13.16
C LYS A 55 -11.88 14.98 -12.28
N GLU A 56 -11.65 16.07 -11.55
CA GLU A 56 -10.46 16.25 -10.72
C GLU A 56 -10.37 15.17 -9.63
N GLN A 57 -11.48 14.85 -8.96
CA GLN A 57 -11.51 13.82 -7.91
C GLN A 57 -11.29 12.42 -8.48
N VAL A 58 -11.85 12.11 -9.65
CA VAL A 58 -11.61 10.84 -10.34
C VAL A 58 -10.13 10.71 -10.72
N VAL A 59 -9.52 11.76 -11.28
CA VAL A 59 -8.09 11.76 -11.62
C VAL A 59 -7.22 11.59 -10.38
N GLU A 60 -7.51 12.31 -9.30
CA GLU A 60 -6.79 12.19 -8.02
C GLU A 60 -6.87 10.77 -7.45
N LYS A 61 -8.09 10.21 -7.37
CA LYS A 61 -8.32 8.85 -6.86
C LYS A 61 -7.53 7.83 -7.67
N VAL A 62 -7.64 7.87 -8.99
CA VAL A 62 -6.99 6.88 -9.86
C VAL A 62 -5.47 7.04 -9.88
N SER A 63 -4.96 8.28 -9.86
CA SER A 63 -3.52 8.57 -9.75
C SER A 63 -2.95 7.97 -8.47
N TYR A 64 -3.65 8.19 -7.36
CA TYR A 64 -3.28 7.65 -6.08
C TYR A 64 -3.28 6.11 -6.07
N THR A 65 -4.35 5.49 -6.57
CA THR A 65 -4.46 4.02 -6.64
C THR A 65 -3.29 3.41 -7.39
N TRP A 66 -2.90 3.97 -8.54
CA TRP A 66 -1.76 3.46 -9.31
C TRP A 66 -0.41 3.73 -8.63
N PHE A 67 -0.22 4.89 -7.99
CA PHE A 67 0.97 5.18 -7.20
C PHE A 67 1.18 4.13 -6.10
N ASN A 68 0.14 3.86 -5.31
CA ASN A 68 0.21 2.89 -4.22
C ASN A 68 0.43 1.47 -4.71
N ARG A 69 -0.28 1.03 -5.76
CA ARG A 69 -0.11 -0.33 -6.31
C ARG A 69 1.28 -0.55 -6.87
N LEU A 70 1.83 0.42 -7.60
CA LEU A 70 3.21 0.33 -8.10
C LEU A 70 4.21 0.30 -6.94
N SER A 71 4.00 1.12 -5.91
CA SER A 71 4.85 1.13 -4.70
C SER A 71 4.79 -0.20 -3.94
N ALA A 72 3.59 -0.76 -3.75
CA ALA A 72 3.38 -2.06 -3.13
C ALA A 72 4.04 -3.19 -3.93
N LEU A 73 3.81 -3.25 -5.25
CA LEU A 73 4.44 -4.26 -6.12
C LEU A 73 5.96 -4.13 -6.13
N ARG A 74 6.49 -2.91 -6.14
CA ARG A 74 7.94 -2.67 -6.05
C ARG A 74 8.50 -3.14 -4.71
N PHE A 75 7.80 -2.88 -3.61
CA PHE A 75 8.18 -3.38 -2.29
C PHE A 75 8.21 -4.91 -2.24
N MET A 76 7.19 -5.56 -2.83
CA MET A 76 7.11 -7.01 -2.93
C MET A 76 8.24 -7.60 -3.79
N ASP A 77 8.58 -6.97 -4.92
CA ASP A 77 9.73 -7.38 -5.73
C ASP A 77 11.05 -7.27 -4.94
N ALA A 78 11.23 -6.20 -4.17
CA ALA A 78 12.44 -5.95 -3.40
C ALA A 78 12.67 -6.98 -2.29
N ASN A 79 11.58 -7.54 -1.76
CA ASN A 79 11.61 -8.55 -0.69
C ASN A 79 11.43 -9.98 -1.22
N GLY A 80 11.41 -10.19 -2.53
CA GLY A 80 11.29 -11.52 -3.14
C GLY A 80 9.92 -12.18 -2.96
N TYR A 81 8.87 -11.40 -2.69
CA TYR A 81 7.51 -11.93 -2.53
C TYR A 81 6.83 -12.22 -3.88
N ASN A 82 7.29 -11.55 -4.95
CA ASN A 82 6.89 -11.90 -6.30
C ASN A 82 7.88 -12.93 -6.87
N ALA A 83 7.39 -14.10 -7.24
CA ALA A 83 8.21 -15.15 -7.86
C ALA A 83 8.78 -14.71 -9.22
N ILE A 84 8.02 -13.89 -9.97
CA ILE A 84 8.45 -13.19 -11.17
C ILE A 84 8.29 -11.69 -10.88
N LYS A 85 9.37 -10.91 -10.89
CA LYS A 85 9.33 -9.49 -10.51
C LYS A 85 8.42 -8.69 -11.46
N VAL A 86 7.51 -7.92 -10.86
CA VAL A 86 6.41 -7.29 -11.58
C VAL A 86 6.78 -5.89 -12.06
N VAL A 87 7.45 -5.11 -11.21
CA VAL A 87 7.91 -3.74 -11.51
C VAL A 87 9.41 -3.72 -11.81
N SER A 88 10.13 -4.65 -11.23
CA SER A 88 11.60 -4.73 -11.23
C SER A 88 12.11 -5.64 -12.33
N PRO A 89 13.29 -5.33 -12.91
CA PRO A 89 13.90 -6.22 -13.88
C PRO A 89 14.50 -7.47 -13.22
N SER A 90 14.78 -8.47 -14.04
CA SER A 90 15.73 -9.53 -13.69
C SER A 90 17.14 -8.94 -13.52
N ASP A 91 18.05 -9.68 -12.90
CA ASP A 91 19.36 -9.15 -12.48
C ASP A 91 20.23 -8.68 -13.66
N SER A 92 19.99 -9.19 -14.87
CA SER A 92 20.67 -8.79 -16.11
C SER A 92 19.82 -7.91 -17.03
N GLY A 93 18.59 -7.58 -16.65
CA GLY A 93 17.61 -6.90 -17.49
C GLY A 93 17.42 -5.41 -17.17
N THR A 94 16.75 -4.70 -18.09
CA THR A 94 16.29 -3.31 -17.87
C THR A 94 14.76 -3.17 -17.87
N ARG A 95 14.06 -4.18 -18.40
CA ARG A 95 12.60 -4.28 -18.43
C ARG A 95 12.10 -5.10 -17.25
N PRO A 96 10.86 -4.88 -16.78
CA PRO A 96 10.24 -5.73 -15.77
C PRO A 96 10.38 -7.22 -16.13
N GLU A 97 10.73 -8.04 -15.16
CA GLU A 97 10.96 -9.48 -15.36
C GLU A 97 9.72 -10.17 -15.93
N ILE A 98 8.53 -9.81 -15.42
CA ILE A 98 7.26 -10.34 -15.91
C ILE A 98 7.02 -10.14 -17.41
N LEU A 99 7.52 -9.03 -17.98
CA LEU A 99 7.44 -8.80 -19.42
C LEU A 99 8.50 -9.62 -20.18
N THR A 100 9.70 -9.73 -19.60
CA THR A 100 10.81 -10.50 -20.21
C THR A 100 10.42 -11.98 -20.31
N GLU A 101 9.92 -12.55 -19.22
CA GLU A 101 9.40 -13.93 -19.20
C GLU A 101 8.27 -14.12 -20.21
N ALA A 102 7.34 -13.16 -20.29
CA ALA A 102 6.22 -13.24 -21.25
C ALA A 102 6.69 -13.22 -22.71
N ILE A 103 7.74 -12.48 -23.04
CA ILE A 103 8.37 -12.48 -24.37
C ILE A 103 8.96 -13.85 -24.68
N ASP A 104 9.56 -14.51 -23.69
CA ASP A 104 10.13 -15.85 -23.81
C ASP A 104 9.07 -16.98 -23.77
N GLY A 105 7.78 -16.61 -23.71
CA GLY A 105 6.65 -17.54 -23.69
C GLY A 105 6.27 -18.05 -22.30
N ASN A 106 6.94 -17.58 -21.26
CA ASN A 106 6.67 -17.94 -19.87
C ASN A 106 5.73 -16.93 -19.23
N THR A 107 4.72 -17.41 -18.50
CA THR A 107 3.85 -16.54 -17.70
C THR A 107 3.54 -17.22 -16.37
N ASP A 108 3.18 -16.43 -15.36
CA ASP A 108 2.72 -16.99 -14.09
C ASP A 108 1.53 -17.93 -14.34
N LYS A 109 1.65 -19.16 -13.82
CA LYS A 109 0.69 -20.25 -14.04
C LYS A 109 -0.69 -19.90 -13.51
N GLU A 110 -0.77 -19.04 -12.49
CA GLU A 110 -2.02 -18.62 -11.85
C GLU A 110 -2.77 -17.52 -12.63
N LEU A 111 -2.17 -16.94 -13.68
CA LEU A 111 -2.90 -16.02 -14.56
C LEU A 111 -3.95 -16.77 -15.38
N SER A 112 -5.03 -16.07 -15.75
CA SER A 112 -6.09 -16.67 -16.57
C SER A 112 -5.59 -17.00 -17.98
N GLU A 113 -6.04 -18.12 -18.55
CA GLU A 113 -5.67 -18.52 -19.92
C GLU A 113 -6.01 -17.45 -20.95
N ARG A 114 -7.16 -16.77 -20.79
CA ARG A 114 -7.54 -15.63 -21.64
C ARG A 114 -6.50 -14.51 -21.62
N THR A 115 -5.96 -14.16 -20.44
CA THR A 115 -4.91 -13.15 -20.33
C THR A 115 -3.63 -13.62 -21.01
N LYS A 116 -3.21 -14.87 -20.75
CA LYS A 116 -2.01 -15.47 -21.35
C LYS A 116 -2.09 -15.47 -22.87
N GLU A 117 -3.20 -15.95 -23.43
CA GLU A 117 -3.45 -15.99 -24.88
C GLU A 117 -3.39 -14.59 -25.50
N ARG A 118 -4.04 -13.60 -24.89
CA ARG A 118 -4.03 -12.22 -25.39
C ARG A 118 -2.64 -11.60 -25.34
N VAL A 119 -1.92 -11.73 -24.23
CA VAL A 119 -0.52 -11.27 -24.11
C VAL A 119 0.35 -11.90 -25.20
N GLN A 120 0.24 -13.21 -25.41
CA GLN A 120 0.98 -13.89 -26.47
C GLN A 120 0.55 -13.47 -27.87
N ALA A 121 -0.74 -13.22 -28.11
CA ALA A 121 -1.23 -12.73 -29.40
C ALA A 121 -0.65 -11.35 -29.75
N ILE A 122 -0.59 -10.45 -28.76
CA ILE A 122 0.01 -9.12 -28.91
C ILE A 122 1.53 -9.22 -29.16
N LEU A 123 2.25 -9.97 -28.31
CA LEU A 123 3.71 -10.09 -28.41
C LEU A 123 4.17 -10.80 -29.69
N SER A 124 3.38 -11.75 -30.21
CA SER A 124 3.66 -12.43 -31.49
C SER A 124 3.17 -11.67 -32.74
N GLY A 125 2.50 -10.53 -32.57
CA GLY A 125 1.92 -9.75 -33.67
C GLY A 125 0.67 -10.36 -34.33
N ARG A 126 0.04 -11.36 -33.70
CA ARG A 126 -1.25 -11.92 -34.12
C ARG A 126 -2.41 -10.94 -33.84
N GLU A 127 -2.28 -10.14 -32.80
CA GLU A 127 -3.17 -9.01 -32.50
C GLU A 127 -2.43 -7.70 -32.80
N ALA A 128 -3.06 -6.81 -33.56
CA ALA A 128 -2.41 -5.57 -33.98
C ALA A 128 -2.33 -4.59 -32.80
N SER A 129 -1.11 -4.17 -32.45
CA SER A 129 -0.86 -3.15 -31.43
C SER A 129 0.17 -2.14 -31.89
N LYS A 130 -0.02 -0.87 -31.53
CA LYS A 130 0.94 0.22 -31.77
C LYS A 130 2.09 0.21 -30.75
N ASP A 131 1.89 -0.43 -29.61
CA ASP A 131 2.85 -0.58 -28.52
C ASP A 131 2.71 -1.99 -27.91
N PRO A 132 3.16 -3.05 -28.61
CA PRO A 132 2.92 -4.41 -28.18
C PRO A 132 3.49 -4.72 -26.79
N HIS A 133 4.69 -4.22 -26.48
CA HIS A 133 5.34 -4.46 -25.20
C HIS A 133 4.65 -3.72 -24.06
N GLY A 134 4.32 -2.43 -24.23
CA GLY A 134 3.62 -1.68 -23.21
C GLY A 134 2.21 -2.21 -22.99
N GLU A 135 1.49 -2.60 -24.04
CA GLU A 135 0.16 -3.20 -23.91
C GLU A 135 0.19 -4.56 -23.20
N ALA A 136 1.12 -5.45 -23.58
CA ALA A 136 1.34 -6.71 -22.88
C ALA A 136 1.68 -6.49 -21.41
N TYR A 137 2.57 -5.55 -21.10
CA TYR A 137 2.93 -5.24 -19.72
C TYR A 137 1.76 -4.70 -18.90
N ARG A 138 0.90 -3.84 -19.47
CA ARG A 138 -0.32 -3.36 -18.81
C ARG A 138 -1.27 -4.50 -18.47
N LEU A 139 -1.49 -5.44 -19.40
CA LEU A 139 -2.32 -6.62 -19.16
C LEU A 139 -1.76 -7.50 -18.04
N LEU A 140 -0.45 -7.75 -18.04
CA LEU A 140 0.24 -8.52 -17.00
C LEU A 140 0.11 -7.82 -15.64
N LEU A 141 0.35 -6.51 -15.58
CA LEU A 141 0.25 -5.70 -14.36
C LEU A 141 -1.15 -5.74 -13.76
N VAL A 142 -2.19 -5.59 -14.59
CA VAL A 142 -3.60 -5.66 -14.18
C VAL A 142 -3.94 -7.06 -13.67
N ALA A 143 -3.49 -8.11 -14.37
CA ALA A 143 -3.75 -9.48 -13.99
C ALA A 143 -3.07 -9.84 -12.65
N THR A 144 -1.84 -9.35 -12.42
CA THR A 144 -1.16 -9.50 -11.13
C THR A 144 -1.90 -8.77 -10.01
N CYS A 145 -2.35 -7.53 -10.22
CA CYS A 145 -3.17 -6.83 -9.23
C CYS A 145 -4.44 -7.64 -8.88
N ASN A 146 -5.14 -8.15 -9.90
CA ASN A 146 -6.35 -8.95 -9.69
C ASN A 146 -6.08 -10.28 -8.97
N LYS A 147 -4.92 -10.90 -9.18
CA LYS A 147 -4.49 -12.07 -8.40
C LYS A 147 -4.27 -11.68 -6.93
N LEU A 148 -3.51 -10.62 -6.69
CA LEU A 148 -3.19 -10.15 -5.33
C LEU A 148 -4.43 -9.68 -4.56
N ASN A 149 -5.52 -9.29 -5.23
CA ASN A 149 -6.81 -9.00 -4.61
C ASN A 149 -7.30 -10.14 -3.69
N THR A 150 -7.01 -11.39 -4.03
CA THR A 150 -7.46 -12.56 -3.25
C THR A 150 -6.81 -12.65 -1.87
N VAL A 151 -5.59 -12.11 -1.73
CA VAL A 151 -4.80 -12.14 -0.49
C VAL A 151 -4.85 -10.79 0.22
N MET A 152 -4.85 -9.68 -0.54
CA MET A 152 -4.80 -8.31 -0.05
C MET A 152 -5.85 -7.43 -0.75
N PRO A 153 -7.16 -7.69 -0.55
CA PRO A 153 -8.23 -6.98 -1.25
C PRO A 153 -8.27 -5.48 -0.95
N PHE A 154 -7.78 -5.08 0.23
CA PHE A 154 -7.68 -3.69 0.69
C PHE A 154 -6.68 -2.84 -0.13
N MET A 155 -5.63 -3.43 -0.68
CA MET A 155 -4.61 -2.71 -1.49
C MET A 155 -4.88 -2.87 -2.98
N PHE A 156 -5.21 -4.09 -3.38
CA PHE A 156 -5.43 -4.45 -4.77
C PHE A 156 -6.92 -4.67 -5.01
N GLU A 157 -7.74 -3.64 -4.81
CA GLU A 157 -9.16 -3.72 -5.19
C GLU A 157 -9.28 -4.26 -6.62
N ARG A 158 -10.23 -5.18 -6.83
CA ARG A 158 -10.44 -5.77 -8.15
C ARG A 158 -10.62 -4.64 -9.15
N ILE A 159 -9.75 -4.62 -10.16
CA ILE A 159 -9.71 -3.54 -11.13
C ILE A 159 -11.06 -3.55 -11.84
N ALA A 160 -11.89 -2.56 -11.52
CA ALA A 160 -13.06 -2.26 -12.32
C ALA A 160 -12.56 -1.84 -13.71
N ASP A 161 -13.28 -2.22 -14.76
CA ASP A 161 -12.87 -2.02 -16.15
C ASP A 161 -12.39 -0.57 -16.43
N TYR A 162 -12.95 0.42 -15.75
CA TYR A 162 -12.56 1.83 -15.92
C TYR A 162 -11.18 2.20 -15.35
N THR A 163 -10.71 1.54 -14.28
CA THR A 163 -9.39 1.85 -13.71
C THR A 163 -8.25 1.37 -14.62
N GLU A 164 -8.50 0.33 -15.42
CA GLU A 164 -7.62 -0.11 -16.51
C GLU A 164 -7.59 0.93 -17.66
N LEU A 165 -8.75 1.50 -18.02
CA LEU A 165 -8.81 2.59 -19.00
C LEU A 165 -7.95 3.78 -18.60
N LEU A 166 -7.71 3.97 -17.30
CA LEU A 166 -6.94 5.08 -16.76
C LEU A 166 -5.53 4.68 -16.28
N LEU A 167 -5.05 3.49 -16.62
CA LEU A 167 -3.70 3.03 -16.31
C LEU A 167 -2.62 3.95 -16.96
N PRO A 168 -1.56 4.37 -16.24
CA PRO A 168 -0.47 5.17 -16.80
C PRO A 168 0.17 4.54 -18.05
N THR A 169 0.52 5.35 -19.05
CA THR A 169 0.99 4.82 -20.34
C THR A 169 2.51 4.60 -20.38
N ASP A 170 3.29 5.44 -19.70
CA ASP A 170 4.75 5.41 -19.76
C ASP A 170 5.38 4.60 -18.61
N LEU A 171 5.17 3.29 -18.63
CA LEU A 171 5.66 2.38 -17.58
C LEU A 171 6.97 1.66 -17.91
N LEU A 172 7.39 1.68 -19.18
CA LEU A 172 8.57 0.94 -19.64
C LEU A 172 9.77 1.84 -19.98
N SER A 173 9.58 3.17 -20.08
CA SER A 173 10.70 4.08 -20.33
C SER A 173 11.62 4.21 -19.12
N SER A 174 12.84 4.67 -19.36
CA SER A 174 13.82 4.97 -18.32
C SER A 174 13.40 6.12 -17.41
N ASP A 175 12.60 7.05 -17.92
CA ASP A 175 12.11 8.24 -17.19
C ASP A 175 10.70 8.03 -16.62
N GLY A 176 10.07 6.90 -16.94
CA GLY A 176 8.74 6.53 -16.47
C GLY A 176 8.70 6.27 -14.97
N ILE A 177 7.50 6.40 -14.39
CA ILE A 177 7.29 6.30 -12.95
C ILE A 177 7.82 4.98 -12.36
N ALA A 178 7.65 3.86 -13.05
CA ALA A 178 8.12 2.56 -12.59
C ALA A 178 9.66 2.52 -12.48
N SER A 179 10.37 3.18 -13.40
CA SER A 179 11.83 3.28 -13.37
C SER A 179 12.32 4.16 -12.24
N GLN A 180 11.74 5.35 -12.10
CA GLN A 180 12.08 6.27 -11.02
C GLN A 180 11.78 5.68 -9.64
N LEU A 181 10.66 4.96 -9.50
CA LEU A 181 10.29 4.25 -8.28
C LEU A 181 11.33 3.21 -7.87
N ARG A 182 11.89 2.44 -8.82
CA ARG A 182 12.96 1.47 -8.55
C ARG A 182 14.22 2.13 -8.01
N ASN A 183 14.55 3.33 -8.48
CA ASN A 183 15.76 4.05 -8.08
C ASN A 183 15.69 4.52 -6.63
N VAL A 184 14.50 4.87 -6.14
CA VAL A 184 14.32 5.36 -4.75
C VAL A 184 13.92 4.25 -3.77
N MET A 185 13.14 3.27 -4.23
CA MET A 185 12.80 2.06 -3.47
C MET A 185 13.84 0.98 -3.73
N THR A 186 15.07 1.18 -3.26
CA THR A 186 16.13 0.16 -3.34
C THR A 186 15.80 -1.03 -2.43
N VAL A 187 16.52 -2.16 -2.60
CA VAL A 187 16.36 -3.32 -1.70
C VAL A 187 16.57 -2.91 -0.23
N ASP A 188 17.57 -2.06 0.04
CA ASP A 188 17.80 -1.54 1.39
C ASP A 188 16.68 -0.64 1.90
N ALA A 189 16.09 0.22 1.05
CA ALA A 189 14.96 1.06 1.43
C ALA A 189 13.70 0.22 1.74
N CYS A 190 13.52 -0.90 1.04
CA CYS A 190 12.39 -1.81 1.21
C CYS A 190 12.58 -2.85 2.32
N LYS A 191 13.68 -2.82 3.09
CA LYS A 191 13.84 -3.68 4.28
C LYS A 191 12.77 -3.40 5.34
N ASP A 192 12.29 -2.17 5.40
CA ASP A 192 11.19 -1.76 6.26
C ASP A 192 10.03 -1.24 5.41
N VAL A 193 8.82 -1.70 5.71
CA VAL A 193 7.60 -1.28 5.02
C VAL A 193 7.24 0.18 5.27
N GLU A 194 7.85 0.82 6.28
CA GLU A 194 7.74 2.27 6.51
C GLU A 194 8.06 3.11 5.27
N VAL A 195 8.90 2.63 4.34
CA VAL A 195 9.18 3.33 3.07
C VAL A 195 7.92 3.72 2.31
N ILE A 196 6.86 2.91 2.40
CA ILE A 196 5.58 3.17 1.76
C ILE A 196 4.83 4.30 2.46
N GLY A 197 4.89 4.35 3.79
CA GLY A 197 4.36 5.46 4.58
C GLY A 197 5.05 6.79 4.24
N TRP A 198 6.38 6.78 4.10
CA TRP A 198 7.16 7.94 3.66
C TRP A 198 6.80 8.39 2.23
N LEU A 199 6.69 7.46 1.29
CA LEU A 199 6.27 7.77 -0.08
C LEU A 199 4.89 8.42 -0.10
N TYR A 200 3.94 7.88 0.66
CA TYR A 200 2.60 8.46 0.76
C TYR A 200 2.63 9.87 1.35
N GLN A 201 3.40 10.06 2.43
CA GLN A 201 3.59 11.36 3.06
C GLN A 201 4.07 12.41 2.06
N PHE A 202 5.09 12.06 1.29
CA PHE A 202 5.67 12.99 0.34
C PHE A 202 4.76 13.20 -0.86
N TYR A 203 4.07 12.17 -1.33
CA TYR A 203 3.11 12.25 -2.42
C TYR A 203 2.06 13.32 -2.14
N ILE A 204 1.40 13.27 -0.99
CA ILE A 204 0.28 14.18 -0.68
C ILE A 204 0.72 15.56 -0.17
N SER A 205 2.02 15.77 0.08
CA SER A 205 2.52 16.99 0.73
C SER A 205 2.20 18.29 -0.02
N GLU A 206 2.26 18.32 -1.34
CA GLU A 206 1.91 19.53 -2.12
C GLU A 206 0.42 19.85 -2.02
N LYS A 207 -0.44 18.83 -2.02
CA LYS A 207 -1.88 18.99 -1.84
C LYS A 207 -2.21 19.53 -0.45
N LYS A 208 -1.49 19.07 0.57
CA LYS A 208 -1.58 19.61 1.92
C LYS A 208 -1.21 21.10 1.91
N ASP A 209 -0.07 21.47 1.34
CA ASP A 209 0.37 22.87 1.24
C ASP A 209 -0.70 23.76 0.56
N ASP A 210 -1.30 23.29 -0.54
CA ASP A 210 -2.38 23.99 -1.26
C ASP A 210 -3.62 24.22 -0.37
N VAL A 211 -4.03 23.21 0.40
CA VAL A 211 -5.18 23.29 1.31
C VAL A 211 -4.90 24.27 2.46
N PHE A 212 -3.69 24.24 3.03
CA PHE A 212 -3.28 25.19 4.07
C PHE A 212 -3.18 26.62 3.55
N ASP A 213 -2.73 26.83 2.30
CA ASP A 213 -2.72 28.15 1.68
C ASP A 213 -4.14 28.66 1.35
N GLY A 214 -5.05 27.76 1.01
CA GLY A 214 -6.48 28.07 0.90
C GLY A 214 -7.10 28.50 2.23
N LEU A 215 -6.77 27.80 3.32
CA LEU A 215 -7.20 28.14 4.68
C LEU A 215 -6.74 29.55 5.09
N LYS A 216 -5.48 29.92 4.80
CA LYS A 216 -4.96 31.28 5.03
C LYS A 216 -5.75 32.35 4.26
N LYS A 217 -6.41 31.97 3.16
CA LYS A 217 -7.30 32.81 2.34
C LYS A 217 -8.77 32.69 2.73
N ASN A 218 -9.09 32.09 3.89
CA ASN A 218 -10.45 31.83 4.39
C ASN A 218 -11.30 30.94 3.48
N ILE A 219 -10.69 30.07 2.67
CA ILE A 219 -11.40 29.05 1.90
C ILE A 219 -11.74 27.89 2.85
N LYS A 220 -13.03 27.50 2.91
CA LYS A 220 -13.50 26.40 3.75
C LYS A 220 -12.94 25.06 3.25
N ILE A 221 -12.57 24.18 4.18
CA ILE A 221 -12.18 22.79 3.88
C ILE A 221 -13.43 22.03 3.43
N THR A 222 -13.39 21.50 2.21
CA THR A 222 -14.41 20.59 1.68
C THR A 222 -14.12 19.15 2.11
N ALA A 223 -15.11 18.25 2.05
CA ALA A 223 -14.96 16.85 2.46
C ALA A 223 -13.72 16.18 1.82
N GLU A 224 -13.57 16.32 0.50
CA GLU A 224 -12.43 15.82 -0.29
C GLU A 224 -11.06 16.38 0.12
N ASN A 225 -11.00 17.52 0.82
CA ASN A 225 -9.76 18.12 1.30
C ASN A 225 -9.47 17.83 2.79
N ILE A 226 -10.40 17.16 3.50
CA ILE A 226 -10.19 16.77 4.90
C ILE A 226 -8.91 15.93 5.05
N PRO A 227 -8.68 14.86 4.26
CA PRO A 227 -7.49 14.03 4.44
C PRO A 227 -6.18 14.82 4.34
N ALA A 228 -6.08 15.73 3.36
CA ALA A 228 -4.89 16.55 3.19
C ALA A 228 -4.66 17.54 4.36
N ALA A 229 -5.74 18.06 4.95
CA ALA A 229 -5.67 19.01 6.05
C ALA A 229 -5.32 18.36 7.40
N THR A 230 -5.81 17.14 7.65
CA THR A 230 -5.70 16.47 8.94
C THR A 230 -4.48 15.56 9.06
N GLN A 231 -3.77 15.31 7.97
CA GLN A 231 -2.65 14.39 7.99
C GLN A 231 -1.41 14.95 8.70
N LEU A 232 -1.13 14.40 9.87
CA LEU A 232 0.05 14.67 10.68
C LEU A 232 0.86 13.39 10.80
N PHE A 233 2.16 13.48 10.53
CA PHE A 233 3.05 12.33 10.57
C PHE A 233 3.82 12.31 11.87
N THR A 234 3.82 11.14 12.51
CA THR A 234 4.56 10.91 13.75
C THR A 234 5.97 10.44 13.43
N PRO A 235 7.03 11.20 13.80
CA PRO A 235 8.41 10.74 13.65
C PRO A 235 8.62 9.38 14.32
N HIS A 236 9.48 8.55 13.73
CA HIS A 236 9.72 7.17 14.18
C HIS A 236 10.12 7.08 15.67
N TRP A 237 10.94 8.00 16.18
CA TRP A 237 11.30 8.00 17.60
C TRP A 237 10.09 8.26 18.53
N ILE A 238 9.11 9.08 18.10
CA ILE A 238 7.88 9.31 18.86
C ILE A 238 7.01 8.06 18.83
N VAL A 239 6.93 7.38 17.68
CA VAL A 239 6.24 6.10 17.55
C VAL A 239 6.78 5.10 18.57
N ARG A 240 8.10 4.89 18.56
CA ARG A 240 8.76 3.99 19.50
C ARG A 240 8.54 4.40 20.94
N TYR A 241 8.78 5.66 21.26
CA TYR A 241 8.55 6.19 22.59
C TYR A 241 7.13 5.90 23.11
N LEU A 242 6.11 6.18 22.31
CA LEU A 242 4.72 5.99 22.72
C LEU A 242 4.37 4.51 22.90
N VAL A 243 4.77 3.64 21.98
CA VAL A 243 4.46 2.21 22.06
C VAL A 243 5.25 1.51 23.17
N GLU A 244 6.55 1.78 23.30
CA GLU A 244 7.40 1.19 24.33
C GLU A 244 6.91 1.57 25.75
N ASN A 245 6.50 2.83 25.94
CA ASN A 245 6.01 3.31 27.24
C ASN A 245 4.50 3.08 27.48
N SER A 246 3.78 2.45 26.55
CA SER A 246 2.39 2.02 26.73
C SER A 246 2.26 0.49 26.71
N LEU A 247 2.37 -0.12 25.53
CA LEU A 247 2.35 -1.57 25.34
C LEU A 247 3.48 -2.25 26.13
N GLY A 248 4.72 -1.79 25.93
CA GLY A 248 5.88 -2.39 26.57
C GLY A 248 5.83 -2.27 28.10
N ARG A 249 5.48 -1.09 28.60
CA ARG A 249 5.25 -0.85 30.04
C ARG A 249 4.16 -1.76 30.61
N LEU A 250 3.00 -1.87 29.94
CA LEU A 250 1.91 -2.75 30.39
C LEU A 250 2.37 -4.21 30.51
N TRP A 251 3.14 -4.69 29.53
CA TRP A 251 3.72 -6.03 29.58
C TRP A 251 4.65 -6.21 30.77
N LEU A 252 5.61 -5.29 30.96
CA LEU A 252 6.59 -5.34 32.05
C LEU A 252 5.96 -5.25 33.45
N LEU A 253 4.86 -4.50 33.61
CA LEU A 253 4.13 -4.45 34.88
C LEU A 253 3.50 -5.80 35.24
N ASN A 254 3.05 -6.57 34.24
CA ASN A 254 2.50 -7.91 34.44
C ASN A 254 3.57 -9.01 34.46
N HIS A 255 4.71 -8.78 33.82
CA HIS A 255 5.84 -9.72 33.70
C HIS A 255 7.16 -9.06 34.08
N PRO A 256 7.41 -8.76 35.37
CA PRO A 256 8.58 -7.98 35.81
C PRO A 256 9.94 -8.64 35.52
N SER A 257 9.96 -9.95 35.27
CA SER A 257 11.17 -10.70 34.88
C SER A 257 11.46 -10.69 33.38
N SER A 258 10.56 -10.11 32.57
CA SER A 258 10.69 -10.06 31.11
C SER A 258 11.96 -9.33 30.67
N ALA A 259 12.55 -9.80 29.57
CA ALA A 259 13.72 -9.15 28.98
C ALA A 259 13.35 -8.05 27.97
N LEU A 260 12.04 -7.80 27.74
CA LEU A 260 11.52 -6.90 26.71
C LEU A 260 12.16 -5.51 26.76
N ALA A 261 12.41 -4.96 27.95
CA ALA A 261 13.05 -3.65 28.14
C ALA A 261 14.38 -3.49 27.40
N LYS A 262 15.14 -4.58 27.20
CA LYS A 262 16.41 -4.57 26.47
C LYS A 262 16.26 -4.29 24.97
N LYS A 263 15.05 -4.43 24.42
CA LYS A 263 14.71 -4.15 23.02
C LYS A 263 13.98 -2.82 22.84
N MET A 264 13.83 -2.03 23.90
CA MET A 264 13.05 -0.79 23.92
C MET A 264 13.95 0.42 24.22
N ASP A 265 14.55 1.00 23.18
CA ASP A 265 15.57 2.07 23.29
C ASP A 265 15.05 3.38 23.89
N TYR A 266 13.74 3.61 23.83
CA TYR A 266 13.02 4.79 24.30
C TYR A 266 12.16 4.51 25.56
N TYR A 267 12.27 3.33 26.15
CA TYR A 267 11.56 2.98 27.37
C TYR A 267 12.10 3.76 28.58
N ILE A 268 11.18 4.34 29.35
CA ILE A 268 11.48 5.04 30.60
C ILE A 268 11.15 4.10 31.76
N THR A 269 12.18 3.75 32.54
CA THR A 269 12.00 2.98 33.76
C THR A 269 11.31 3.86 34.82
N PRO A 270 10.17 3.44 35.40
CA PRO A 270 9.50 4.21 36.45
C PRO A 270 10.37 4.35 37.70
N GLU A 271 10.34 5.52 38.34
CA GLU A 271 11.01 5.74 39.63
C GLU A 271 10.22 5.11 40.78
N ASP A 272 8.89 5.16 40.69
CA ASP A 272 7.96 4.63 41.69
C ASP A 272 7.35 3.28 41.25
N THR A 273 7.00 2.44 42.23
CA THR A 273 6.27 1.20 41.97
C THR A 273 4.81 1.49 41.62
N GLU A 274 4.43 1.24 40.37
CA GLU A 274 3.04 1.33 39.94
C GLU A 274 2.25 0.11 40.41
N THR A 275 1.13 0.34 41.11
CA THR A 275 0.27 -0.73 41.64
C THR A 275 -1.09 -0.81 40.95
N ASP A 276 -1.55 0.31 40.37
CA ASP A 276 -2.79 0.41 39.61
C ASP A 276 -2.51 0.28 38.11
N PHE A 277 -2.72 -0.94 37.59
CA PHE A 277 -2.56 -1.25 36.17
C PHE A 277 -3.44 -2.42 35.76
N LEU A 278 -3.73 -2.52 34.46
CA LEU A 278 -4.51 -3.61 33.88
C LEU A 278 -3.77 -4.94 34.06
N ARG A 279 -4.46 -5.92 34.66
CA ARG A 279 -3.94 -7.28 34.83
C ARG A 279 -4.26 -8.09 33.59
N ILE A 280 -3.21 -8.61 32.96
CA ILE A 280 -3.31 -9.46 31.77
C ILE A 280 -2.58 -10.76 32.03
N SER A 281 -3.15 -11.87 31.54
CA SER A 281 -2.58 -13.20 31.74
C SER A 281 -1.88 -13.78 30.50
N SER A 282 -2.17 -13.23 29.32
CA SER A 282 -1.55 -13.66 28.07
C SER A 282 -1.44 -12.50 27.06
N PRO A 283 -0.58 -12.63 26.03
CA PRO A 283 -0.45 -11.62 24.99
C PRO A 283 -1.75 -11.33 24.23
N GLU A 284 -2.64 -12.31 24.04
CA GLU A 284 -3.92 -12.18 23.32
C GLU A 284 -4.92 -11.25 24.03
N GLU A 285 -4.78 -11.03 25.34
CA GLU A 285 -5.65 -10.12 26.09
C GLU A 285 -5.36 -8.64 25.80
N ILE A 286 -4.17 -8.34 25.23
CA ILE A 286 -3.75 -6.98 24.90
C ILE A 286 -4.49 -6.52 23.64
N ARG A 287 -5.30 -5.47 23.75
CA ARG A 287 -5.98 -4.84 22.61
C ARG A 287 -5.48 -3.43 22.38
N ILE A 288 -4.85 -3.20 21.23
CA ILE A 288 -4.30 -1.93 20.80
C ILE A 288 -5.21 -1.35 19.73
N CYS A 289 -5.66 -0.12 19.95
CA CYS A 289 -6.45 0.63 18.99
C CYS A 289 -5.71 1.93 18.64
N ASP A 290 -5.40 2.12 17.36
CA ASP A 290 -4.97 3.41 16.81
C ASP A 290 -6.14 4.03 16.05
N PRO A 291 -6.85 5.03 16.63
CA PRO A 291 -8.09 5.56 16.07
C PRO A 291 -7.89 6.54 14.90
N ALA A 292 -6.64 6.85 14.54
CA ALA A 292 -6.27 7.72 13.42
C ALA A 292 -4.95 7.23 12.81
N CYS A 293 -4.95 5.97 12.36
CA CYS A 293 -3.72 5.21 12.17
C CYS A 293 -2.88 5.66 10.96
N GLY A 294 -3.43 6.47 10.05
CA GLY A 294 -2.75 6.91 8.85
C GLY A 294 -2.22 5.71 8.06
N SER A 295 -0.91 5.70 7.77
CA SER A 295 -0.21 4.58 7.11
C SER A 295 0.22 3.45 8.06
N GLY A 296 -0.19 3.49 9.33
CA GLY A 296 0.00 2.38 10.28
C GLY A 296 1.36 2.32 10.98
N HIS A 297 2.10 3.43 11.13
CA HIS A 297 3.43 3.41 11.79
C HIS A 297 3.37 2.90 13.24
N MET A 298 2.38 3.34 14.03
CA MET A 298 2.20 2.83 15.40
C MET A 298 1.89 1.34 15.41
N LEU A 299 0.98 0.91 14.52
CA LEU A 299 0.53 -0.48 14.45
C LEU A 299 1.64 -1.43 14.01
N THR A 300 2.48 -1.01 13.05
CA THR A 300 3.61 -1.83 12.56
C THR A 300 4.70 -1.98 13.60
N TYR A 301 5.01 -0.93 14.38
CA TYR A 301 5.96 -1.06 15.49
C TYR A 301 5.36 -1.84 16.67
N ALA A 302 4.07 -1.66 16.97
CA ALA A 302 3.38 -2.48 17.97
C ALA A 302 3.35 -3.96 17.57
N PHE A 303 3.21 -4.27 16.28
CA PHE A 303 3.34 -5.64 15.76
C PHE A 303 4.70 -6.24 16.12
N ASP A 304 5.79 -5.53 15.85
CA ASP A 304 7.15 -6.03 16.15
C ASP A 304 7.34 -6.27 17.66
N LEU A 305 6.85 -5.36 18.50
CA LEU A 305 6.97 -5.51 19.96
C LEU A 305 6.11 -6.66 20.49
N LEU A 306 4.88 -6.82 19.97
CA LEU A 306 4.02 -7.97 20.26
C LEU A 306 4.66 -9.28 19.82
N HIS A 307 5.32 -9.32 18.66
CA HIS A 307 5.99 -10.53 18.19
C HIS A 307 7.03 -11.01 19.21
N VAL A 308 7.84 -10.08 19.73
CA VAL A 308 8.81 -10.39 20.80
C VAL A 308 8.11 -10.91 22.06
N ILE A 309 6.97 -10.31 22.44
CA ILE A 309 6.19 -10.72 23.61
C ILE A 309 5.69 -12.17 23.45
N TYR A 310 5.06 -12.50 22.31
CA TYR A 310 4.59 -13.86 22.05
C TYR A 310 5.73 -14.88 21.99
N GLU A 311 6.88 -14.51 21.39
CA GLU A 311 8.07 -15.38 21.37
C GLU A 311 8.60 -15.66 22.78
N GLU A 312 8.62 -14.65 23.66
CA GLU A 312 9.06 -14.79 25.06
C GLU A 312 8.15 -15.75 25.84
N GLU A 313 6.85 -15.73 25.56
CA GLU A 313 5.85 -16.65 26.14
C GLU A 313 5.86 -18.06 25.51
N GLY A 314 6.76 -18.32 24.54
CA GLY A 314 6.99 -19.65 23.99
C GLY A 314 6.04 -20.07 22.87
N TYR A 315 5.37 -19.13 22.22
CA TYR A 315 4.50 -19.41 21.07
C TYR A 315 5.31 -19.86 19.84
N ASP A 316 4.70 -20.67 18.98
CA ASP A 316 5.29 -21.01 17.68
C ASP A 316 5.33 -19.75 16.81
N THR A 317 6.55 -19.36 16.40
CA THR A 317 6.80 -18.22 15.50
C THR A 317 5.94 -18.19 14.23
N ASN A 318 5.44 -19.34 13.75
CA ASN A 318 4.55 -19.41 12.60
C ASN A 318 3.10 -18.99 12.92
N ASP A 319 2.68 -19.10 14.17
CA ASP A 319 1.32 -18.75 14.61
C ASP A 319 1.23 -17.28 15.05
N ILE A 320 2.35 -16.72 15.54
CA ILE A 320 2.43 -15.36 16.11
C ILE A 320 1.85 -14.28 15.18
N PRO A 321 2.22 -14.19 13.88
CA PRO A 321 1.67 -13.16 12.99
C PRO A 321 0.14 -13.21 12.90
N GLY A 322 -0.43 -14.42 12.82
CA GLY A 322 -1.87 -14.62 12.76
C GLY A 322 -2.56 -14.21 14.06
N LEU A 323 -1.97 -14.57 15.21
CA LEU A 323 -2.47 -14.20 16.53
C LEU A 323 -2.45 -12.69 16.75
N ILE A 324 -1.39 -12.00 16.33
CA ILE A 324 -1.27 -10.54 16.44
C ILE A 324 -2.37 -9.83 15.63
N LEU A 325 -2.57 -10.24 14.38
CA LEU A 325 -3.60 -9.64 13.53
C LEU A 325 -5.02 -9.94 14.01
N ALA A 326 -5.25 -11.13 14.59
CA ALA A 326 -6.58 -11.55 15.04
C ALA A 326 -6.98 -10.92 16.39
N ASN A 327 -6.03 -10.78 17.31
CA ASN A 327 -6.35 -10.48 18.71
C ASN A 327 -5.94 -9.06 19.13
N ASN A 328 -4.84 -8.55 18.59
CA ASN A 328 -4.17 -7.42 19.22
C ASN A 328 -4.40 -6.08 18.52
N LEU A 329 -4.29 -6.02 17.19
CA LEU A 329 -4.19 -4.74 16.48
C LEU A 329 -5.51 -4.33 15.83
N THR A 330 -5.96 -3.10 16.11
CA THR A 330 -7.06 -2.44 15.42
C THR A 330 -6.63 -1.04 14.99
N GLY A 331 -6.85 -0.70 13.72
CA GLY A 331 -6.65 0.65 13.19
C GLY A 331 -7.96 1.24 12.70
N ILE A 332 -8.17 2.53 12.92
CA ILE A 332 -9.28 3.30 12.34
C ILE A 332 -8.68 4.47 11.55
N GLU A 333 -9.15 4.66 10.33
CA GLU A 333 -8.71 5.75 9.47
C GLU A 333 -9.89 6.24 8.62
N ILE A 334 -9.97 7.56 8.44
CA ILE A 334 -11.02 8.23 7.66
C ILE A 334 -10.68 8.27 6.18
N ASP A 335 -9.40 8.31 5.82
CA ASP A 335 -8.95 8.20 4.44
C ASP A 335 -8.68 6.74 4.06
N ASP A 336 -9.61 6.13 3.34
CA ASP A 336 -9.53 4.74 2.84
C ASP A 336 -8.16 4.40 2.24
N ARG A 337 -7.55 5.38 1.57
CA ARG A 337 -6.25 5.31 0.93
C ARG A 337 -5.09 5.11 1.90
N ALA A 338 -5.06 5.91 2.96
CA ALA A 338 -4.08 5.80 4.03
C ALA A 338 -4.28 4.47 4.78
N GLY A 339 -5.54 4.16 5.05
CA GLY A 339 -5.92 2.90 5.67
C GLY A 339 -5.48 1.66 4.90
N ALA A 340 -5.67 1.64 3.58
CA ALA A 340 -5.19 0.56 2.72
C ALA A 340 -3.67 0.34 2.83
N LEU A 341 -2.90 1.43 2.98
CA LEU A 341 -1.47 1.36 3.23
C LEU A 341 -1.16 0.79 4.62
N ALA A 342 -1.92 1.15 5.66
CA ALA A 342 -1.75 0.56 6.99
C ALA A 342 -2.00 -0.95 7.00
N ALA A 343 -3.10 -1.40 6.35
CA ALA A 343 -3.38 -2.83 6.21
C ALA A 343 -2.28 -3.55 5.41
N PHE A 344 -1.81 -2.94 4.32
CA PHE A 344 -0.67 -3.48 3.57
C PHE A 344 0.60 -3.55 4.42
N ALA A 345 0.89 -2.53 5.21
CA ALA A 345 2.08 -2.51 6.07
C ALA A 345 2.04 -3.65 7.10
N LEU A 346 0.89 -3.88 7.74
CA LEU A 346 0.68 -5.00 8.66
C LEU A 346 0.76 -6.36 7.96
N ALA A 347 0.19 -6.50 6.76
CA ALA A 347 0.32 -7.71 5.96
C ALA A 347 1.77 -8.01 5.61
N MET A 348 2.57 -6.98 5.26
CA MET A 348 3.99 -7.14 4.96
C MET A 348 4.82 -7.48 6.21
N LYS A 349 4.48 -6.93 7.39
CA LYS A 349 5.07 -7.37 8.66
C LYS A 349 4.79 -8.84 8.91
N ALA A 350 3.53 -9.28 8.75
CA ALA A 350 3.19 -10.69 8.87
C ALA A 350 3.96 -11.58 7.87
N ALA A 351 4.03 -11.17 6.60
CA ALA A 351 4.80 -11.89 5.58
C ALA A 351 6.31 -11.92 5.86
N GLN A 352 6.86 -10.87 6.47
CA GLN A 352 8.27 -10.79 6.85
C GLN A 352 8.65 -11.86 7.90
N TYR A 353 7.81 -12.07 8.92
CA TYR A 353 8.04 -13.09 9.94
C TYR A 353 7.67 -14.50 9.47
N LEU A 354 6.56 -14.64 8.74
CA LEU A 354 5.99 -15.95 8.38
C LEU A 354 6.60 -16.54 7.08
N GLY A 355 7.11 -15.68 6.20
CA GLY A 355 7.41 -15.99 4.81
C GLY A 355 6.17 -15.90 3.91
N TRP A 356 6.39 -15.49 2.66
CA TRP A 356 5.31 -15.19 1.71
C TRP A 356 4.35 -16.37 1.45
N ASP A 357 4.87 -17.57 1.16
CA ASP A 357 4.04 -18.74 0.83
C ASP A 357 3.09 -19.15 1.95
N LYS A 358 3.53 -19.01 3.21
CA LYS A 358 2.71 -19.30 4.39
C LYS A 358 1.73 -18.16 4.65
N PHE A 359 2.16 -16.91 4.51
CA PHE A 359 1.28 -15.73 4.61
C PHE A 359 0.08 -15.82 3.65
N GLN A 360 0.30 -16.24 2.40
CA GLN A 360 -0.80 -16.39 1.43
C GLN A 360 -1.87 -17.41 1.85
N ARG A 361 -1.54 -18.35 2.74
CA ARG A 361 -2.46 -19.38 3.26
C ARG A 361 -3.07 -19.00 4.61
N MET A 362 -2.62 -17.90 5.20
CA MET A 362 -3.11 -17.41 6.48
C MET A 362 -4.53 -16.86 6.30
N THR A 363 -5.43 -17.22 7.23
CA THR A 363 -6.82 -16.75 7.22
C THR A 363 -7.00 -15.43 7.95
N ALA A 364 -6.14 -15.13 8.94
CA ALA A 364 -6.12 -13.86 9.64
C ALA A 364 -5.77 -12.74 8.65
N GLN A 365 -6.47 -11.61 8.78
CA GLN A 365 -6.30 -10.44 7.95
C GLN A 365 -6.11 -9.21 8.84
N PRO A 366 -5.38 -8.17 8.38
CA PRO A 366 -5.28 -6.92 9.12
C PRO A 366 -6.66 -6.33 9.42
N ASN A 367 -6.99 -6.15 10.71
CA ASN A 367 -8.22 -5.52 11.14
C ASN A 367 -8.07 -3.99 11.16
N ALA A 368 -7.91 -3.42 9.97
CA ALA A 368 -7.97 -1.98 9.77
C ALA A 368 -9.39 -1.65 9.29
N ARG A 369 -10.15 -0.96 10.14
CA ARG A 369 -11.51 -0.53 9.83
C ARG A 369 -11.43 0.84 9.17
N PHE A 370 -11.67 0.86 7.86
CA PHE A 370 -11.78 2.09 7.10
C PHE A 370 -13.20 2.59 7.25
N ALA A 371 -13.35 3.89 7.52
CA ALA A 371 -14.66 4.50 7.49
C ALA A 371 -15.15 4.50 6.03
N GLU A 372 -15.76 3.41 5.57
CA GLU A 372 -16.58 3.46 4.36
C GLU A 372 -17.54 4.64 4.55
N SER A 373 -17.48 5.60 3.64
CA SER A 373 -18.35 6.76 3.64
C SER A 373 -19.82 6.31 3.69
N GLY A 374 -20.40 6.22 4.90
CA GLY A 374 -21.81 5.90 5.12
C GLY A 374 -22.16 4.62 5.89
N GLN A 375 -21.22 3.76 6.32
CA GLN A 375 -21.57 2.65 7.22
C GLN A 375 -21.19 2.94 8.69
N PRO A 376 -22.13 2.80 9.64
CA PRO A 376 -21.82 3.00 11.05
C PRO A 376 -20.85 1.92 11.55
N PHE A 377 -19.86 2.33 12.34
CA PHE A 377 -19.01 1.42 13.12
C PHE A 377 -19.91 0.53 13.99
N ARG A 378 -20.03 -0.76 13.66
CA ARG A 378 -20.72 -1.76 14.50
C ARG A 378 -19.74 -2.52 15.38
#